data_AF-A0A521ZJT1-F1
#
_entry.id   AF-A0A521ZJT1-F1
#
_cell.length_a   1.000
_cell.length_b   1.000
_cell.length_c   1.000
_cell.angle_alpha   90.00
_cell.angle_beta   90.00
_cell.angle_gamma   90.00
#
_symmetry.space_group_name_H-M   'P 1'
#
loop_
_entity.id
_entity.type
_entity.pdbx_description
1 polymer ?
#
loop_
_entity_poly.entity_id
_entity_poly.type
_entity_poly.pdbx_seq_one_letter_code
_entity_poly.pdbx_strand_id
1 'polypeptide(L)' 'MFDVVLYQPEIPPNTGNIIRMCANSGAGLHLVKPLGFALEDKQLRRAGLDYHEYASLKVYENWAECRAAFAG' A
#
# COMPACT_ATOMS: atom_id res chain seq x y z
N MET A 1 -14.23 0.27 9.48
CA MET A 1 -13.12 -0.35 8.72
C MET A 1 -11.87 0.46 9.00
N PHE A 2 -10.69 -0.15 9.10
CA PHE A 2 -9.44 0.57 9.32
C PHE A 2 -8.69 0.76 7.99
N ASP A 3 -8.00 1.88 7.88
CA ASP A 3 -7.16 2.21 6.73
C ASP A 3 -5.74 2.49 7.20
N VAL A 4 -4.76 1.94 6.48
CA VAL A 4 -3.33 2.14 6.72
C VAL A 4 -2.77 2.98 5.59
N VAL A 5 -2.10 4.08 5.94
CA VAL A 5 -1.45 4.97 4.97
C VAL A 5 0.06 4.91 5.14
N LEU A 6 0.77 4.52 4.07
CA LEU A 6 2.22 4.61 3.99
C LEU A 6 2.61 5.86 3.19
N TYR A 7 3.13 6.84 3.89
CA TYR A 7 3.63 8.07 3.29
C TYR A 7 5.08 7.88 2.83
N GLN A 8 5.30 7.97 1.51
CA GLN A 8 6.63 7.90 0.88
C GLN A 8 7.47 6.70 1.36
N PRO A 9 6.96 5.46 1.27
CA PRO A 9 7.68 4.30 1.78
C PRO A 9 8.96 4.06 0.98
N GLU A 10 10.07 3.84 1.67
CA GLU A 10 11.39 3.68 1.06
C GLU A 10 11.86 2.22 0.99
N ILE A 11 11.42 1.39 1.93
CA ILE A 11 11.94 0.02 2.12
C ILE A 11 10.92 -1.00 1.59
N PRO A 12 11.19 -1.68 0.45
CA PRO A 12 10.24 -2.62 -0.14
C PRO A 12 9.79 -3.75 0.81
N PRO A 13 10.68 -4.41 1.58
CA PRO A 13 10.27 -5.45 2.52
C PRO A 13 9.25 -5.00 3.57
N ASN A 14 9.36 -3.75 4.06
CA ASN A 14 8.41 -3.21 5.04
C ASN A 14 7.03 -3.05 4.41
N THR A 15 6.98 -2.49 3.21
CA THR A 15 5.72 -2.34 2.46
C THR A 15 5.09 -3.71 2.18
N GLY A 16 5.87 -4.71 1.75
CA GLY A 16 5.38 -6.07 1.53
C GLY A 16 4.76 -6.70 2.78
N ASN A 17 5.41 -6.57 3.94
CA ASN A 17 4.87 -7.09 5.20
C ASN A 17 3.58 -6.38 5.63
N ILE A 18 3.48 -5.07 5.39
CA ILE A 18 2.28 -4.29 5.71
C ILE A 18 1.14 -4.64 4.74
N ILE A 19 1.43 -4.86 3.46
CA ILE A 19 0.45 -5.36 2.50
C ILE A 19 -0.15 -6.69 2.97
N ARG A 20 0.71 -7.64 3.38
CA ARG A 20 0.26 -8.92 3.95
C ARG A 20 -0.62 -8.71 5.19
N MET A 21 -0.23 -7.81 6.08
CA MET A 21 -1.00 -7.50 7.28
C MET A 21 -2.38 -6.93 6.93
N CYS A 22 -2.47 -6.02 5.96
CA CYS A 22 -3.74 -5.45 5.50
C CYS A 22 -4.63 -6.51 4.85
N ALA A 23 -4.07 -7.40 4.02
CA ALA A 23 -4.79 -8.52 3.42
C ALA A 23 -5.38 -9.47 4.48
N ASN A 24 -4.61 -9.82 5.51
CA ASN A 24 -5.05 -10.71 6.59
C ASN A 24 -6.06 -10.06 7.55
N SER A 25 -6.02 -8.74 7.72
CA SER A 25 -6.88 -7.99 8.64
C SER A 25 -8.12 -7.37 7.98
N GLY A 26 -8.17 -7.33 6.65
CA GLY A 26 -9.21 -6.64 5.89
C GLY A 26 -9.09 -5.12 5.92
N ALA A 27 -7.94 -4.57 6.37
CA ALA A 27 -7.70 -3.13 6.34
C ALA A 27 -7.47 -2.62 4.91
N GLY A 28 -7.90 -1.39 4.62
CA GLY A 28 -7.54 -0.68 3.39
C GLY A 28 -6.08 -0.26 3.43
N LEU A 29 -5.38 -0.29 2.29
CA LEU A 29 -3.98 0.13 2.21
C LEU A 29 -3.79 1.23 1.17
N HIS A 30 -3.13 2.30 1.60
CA HIS A 30 -2.92 3.51 0.82
C HIS A 30 -1.42 3.82 0.78
N LEU A 31 -0.85 3.97 -0.42
CA LEU A 31 0.54 4.38 -0.62
C LEU A 31 0.59 5.78 -1.20
N VAL A 32 1.42 6.66 -0.65
CA VAL A 32 1.61 8.01 -1.15
C VAL A 32 2.99 8.16 -1.75
N LYS A 33 3.06 8.60 -3.00
CA LYS A 33 4.30 8.83 -3.73
C LYS A 33 5.14 10.01 -3.18
N PRO A 34 6.45 10.07 -3.53
CA PRO A 34 7.20 9.07 -4.29
C PRO A 34 7.46 7.79 -3.47
N LEU A 35 7.39 6.64 -4.12
CA LEU A 35 7.81 5.37 -3.53
C LEU A 35 9.31 5.22 -3.76
N GLY A 36 10.07 4.78 -2.76
CA GLY A 36 11.51 4.50 -2.91
C GLY A 36 11.81 3.23 -3.70
N PHE A 37 10.80 2.55 -4.24
CA PHE A 37 10.90 1.29 -4.98
C PHE A 37 9.80 1.17 -6.03
N ALA A 38 9.99 0.26 -6.99
CA ALA A 38 8.97 -0.07 -7.98
C ALA A 38 7.96 -1.08 -7.39
N LEU A 39 6.65 -0.86 -7.61
CA LEU A 39 5.61 -1.79 -7.15
C LEU A 39 5.68 -3.17 -7.83
N GLU A 40 6.30 -3.22 -9.01
CA GLU A 40 6.51 -4.44 -9.79
C GLU A 40 7.70 -5.28 -9.29
N ASP A 41 8.41 -4.81 -8.26
CA ASP A 41 9.58 -5.51 -7.74
C ASP A 41 9.22 -6.95 -7.34
N LYS A 42 10.09 -7.88 -7.72
CA LYS A 42 9.98 -9.31 -7.38
C LYS A 42 9.85 -9.52 -5.87
N GLN A 43 10.37 -8.60 -5.05
CA GLN A 43 10.24 -8.63 -3.60
C GLN A 43 8.77 -8.50 -3.14
N LEU A 44 7.97 -7.65 -3.78
CA LEU A 44 6.54 -7.52 -3.49
C LEU A 44 5.79 -8.77 -3.97
N ARG A 45 6.11 -9.32 -5.14
CA ARG A 45 5.53 -10.59 -5.60
C ARG A 45 5.82 -11.77 -4.67
N ARG A 46 7.00 -11.80 -4.04
CA ARG A 46 7.39 -12.84 -3.08
C ARG A 46 6.64 -12.75 -1.76
N ALA A 47 6.09 -11.59 -1.42
CA ALA A 47 5.20 -11.43 -0.28
C ALA A 47 3.83 -12.10 -0.50
N GLY A 48 3.76 -13.15 -1.36
CA GLY A 48 2.58 -13.97 -1.67
C GLY A 48 1.34 -13.17 -2.01
N LEU A 49 1.56 -12.02 -2.65
CA LEU A 49 0.54 -11.13 -3.16
C LEU A 49 -0.17 -11.83 -4.31
N ASP A 50 -1.19 -12.63 -3.99
CA ASP A 50 -2.18 -13.04 -4.97
C ASP A 50 -2.91 -11.80 -5.48
N TYR A 51 -3.38 -11.85 -6.73
CA TYR A 51 -4.03 -10.71 -7.40
C TYR A 51 -5.19 -10.09 -6.59
N HIS A 52 -5.82 -10.87 -5.69
CA HIS A 52 -6.86 -10.40 -4.79
C HIS A 52 -6.35 -9.53 -3.63
N GLU A 53 -5.13 -9.74 -3.14
CA GLU A 53 -4.52 -8.91 -2.09
C GLU A 53 -4.19 -7.48 -2.60
N TYR A 54 -4.08 -7.30 -3.92
CA TYR A 54 -3.95 -5.98 -4.56
C TYR A 54 -5.26 -5.19 -4.63
N ALA A 55 -6.43 -5.82 -4.42
CA ALA A 55 -7.72 -5.19 -4.68
C ALA A 55 -8.04 -4.02 -3.72
N SER A 56 -7.42 -3.99 -2.53
CA SER A 56 -7.57 -2.92 -1.54
C SER A 56 -6.41 -1.92 -1.52
N LEU A 57 -5.43 -2.06 -2.42
CA LEU A 57 -4.29 -1.15 -2.54
C LEU A 57 -4.66 0.08 -3.38
N LYS A 58 -4.54 1.28 -2.81
CA LYS A 58 -4.62 2.55 -3.55
C LYS A 58 -3.29 3.28 -3.51
N VAL A 59 -2.89 3.86 -4.64
CA VAL A 59 -1.66 4.65 -4.76
C VAL A 59 -2.05 6.08 -5.12
N TYR A 60 -1.45 7.05 -4.43
CA TYR A 60 -1.70 8.49 -4.60
C TYR A 60 -0.42 9.18 -5.07
N GLU A 61 -0.55 10.18 -5.93
CA GLU A 61 0.59 10.99 -6.40
C GLU A 61 1.15 11.88 -5.30
N ASN A 62 0.31 12.31 -4.35
CA ASN A 62 0.71 13.19 -3.25
C ASN A 62 -0.24 13.10 -2.05
N TRP A 63 0.15 13.76 -0.95
CA TRP A 63 -0.64 13.78 0.29
C TRP A 63 -2.01 14.42 0.13
N ALA A 64 -2.14 15.45 -0.71
CA ALA A 64 -3.41 16.16 -0.88
C ALA A 64 -4.47 15.23 -1.51
N GLU A 65 -4.08 14.46 -2.52
CA GLU A 65 -4.93 13.45 -3.15
C GLU A 65 -5.33 12.35 -2.16
N CYS A 66 -4.37 11.87 -1.36
CA CYS A 66 -4.64 10.89 -0.30
C CYS A 66 -5.65 11.43 0.72
N ARG A 67 -5.47 12.66 1.21
CA ARG A 67 -6.41 13.27 2.17
C ARG A 67 -7.80 13.46 1.60
N ALA A 68 -7.92 13.83 0.32
CA ALA A 68 -9.21 14.00 -0.32
C ALA A 68 -10.04 12.71 -0.33
N ALA A 69 -9.38 11.55 -0.38
CA ALA A 69 -10.06 10.25 -0.32
C ALA A 69 -10.67 9.92 1.05
N PHE A 70 -10.28 10.64 2.12
CA PHE A 70 -10.79 10.47 3.48
C PHE A 70 -11.59 11.68 3.98
N ALA A 71 -11.80 12.68 3.13
CA ALA A 71 -12.63 13.84 3.45
C ALA A 71 -14.12 13.46 3.28
N GLY A 72 -14.66 12.76 4.27
CA GLY A 72 -16.07 12.37 4.39
C GLY A 72 -16.56 12.52 5.82
#